data_AF-A0A0C1IW52-F1
#
_entry.id   AF-A0A0C1IW52-F1
#
_cell.length_a   1.000
_cell.length_b   1.000
_cell.length_c   1.000
_cell.angle_alpha   90.00
_cell.angle_beta   90.00
_cell.angle_gamma   90.00
#
_symmetry.space_group_name_H-M   'P 1'
#
loop_
_entity.id
_entity.type
_entity.pdbx_description
1 polymer ?
#
loop_
_entity_poly.entity_id
_entity_poly.type
_entity_poly.pdbx_seq_one_letter_code
_entity_poly.pdbx_strand_id
1 'polypeptide(L)'
;MTRKYGRTFHLPQSPGATSDDKILQDTSALLAEAQVVITEKMDGENTTIHAGGCHPRSLDARYHPSRDWMKAFAAGISPALKEGERIVGEYLFARHAIAYPALPSYFLGFAWIVDGVIQPWEETLARFGALGIASVPVLYRGPPSEQVIQGTISALDLETQEGFVIRAARGFGEADMQTLLAKYVRADHVQTEVHWMNTQTIKNGLA
;
A
#
# COMPACT_ATOMS: atom_id res chain seq x y z
N MET A 1 -1.34 -18.09 9.43
CA MET A 1 -2.12 -17.28 10.43
C MET A 1 -2.45 -15.89 9.90
N THR A 2 -3.61 -15.33 10.28
CA THR A 2 -3.99 -13.93 10.00
C THR A 2 -3.06 -12.95 10.73
N ARG A 3 -2.32 -12.12 10.00
CA ARG A 3 -1.35 -11.15 10.57
C ARG A 3 -1.55 -9.78 9.96
N LYS A 4 -1.81 -8.78 10.79
CA LYS A 4 -1.92 -7.38 10.36
C LYS A 4 -0.61 -6.91 9.74
N TYR A 5 -0.69 -6.16 8.65
CA TYR A 5 0.46 -5.45 8.10
C TYR A 5 0.96 -4.40 9.12
N GLY A 6 2.26 -4.06 9.11
CA GLY A 6 2.82 -3.02 9.99
C GLY A 6 2.26 -1.64 9.67
N ARG A 7 2.26 -0.71 10.64
CA ARG A 7 1.84 0.69 10.38
C ARG A 7 2.97 1.37 9.61
N THR A 8 2.64 2.04 8.50
CA THR A 8 3.59 2.87 7.76
C THR A 8 3.66 4.25 8.39
N PHE A 9 4.87 4.72 8.72
CA PHE A 9 5.07 6.02 9.38
C PHE A 9 5.03 7.15 8.34
N HIS A 10 4.58 8.32 8.74
CA HIS A 10 4.65 9.52 7.91
C HIS A 10 6.10 10.02 7.82
N LEU A 11 6.50 10.51 6.65
CA LEU A 11 7.67 11.36 6.52
C LEU A 11 7.50 12.62 7.39
N PRO A 12 8.59 13.21 7.94
CA PRO A 12 8.50 14.41 8.79
C PRO A 12 7.74 15.58 8.17
N GLN A 13 7.84 15.72 6.85
CA GLN A 13 7.20 16.77 6.06
C GLN A 13 5.81 16.40 5.50
N SER A 14 5.24 15.27 5.91
CA SER A 14 3.91 14.84 5.46
C SER A 14 2.81 15.68 6.14
N PRO A 15 2.03 16.47 5.40
CA PRO A 15 1.01 17.35 5.98
C PRO A 15 -0.24 16.59 6.46
N GLY A 16 -0.57 15.44 5.88
CA GLY A 16 -1.75 14.65 6.25
C GLY A 16 -1.62 13.78 7.50
N ALA A 17 -0.62 14.01 8.37
CA ALA A 17 -0.48 13.26 9.61
C ALA A 17 -1.50 13.74 10.67
N THR A 18 -2.21 12.80 11.31
CA THR A 18 -3.16 13.08 12.41
C THR A 18 -2.56 12.74 13.77
N SER A 19 -3.27 13.02 14.87
CA SER A 19 -2.81 12.71 16.24
C SER A 19 -2.57 11.21 16.49
N ASP A 20 -3.23 10.33 15.73
CA ASP A 20 -3.10 8.88 15.85
C ASP A 20 -1.99 8.30 14.98
N ASP A 21 -1.43 9.11 14.08
CA ASP A 21 -0.35 8.72 13.18
C ASP A 21 1.01 8.71 13.87
N LYS A 22 1.92 7.92 13.30
CA LYS A 22 3.33 7.91 13.71
C LYS A 22 4.14 8.63 12.65
N ILE A 23 4.98 9.56 13.10
CA ILE A 23 5.90 10.30 12.25
C ILE A 23 7.28 9.65 12.40
N LEU A 24 7.95 9.43 11.28
CA LEU A 24 9.33 8.97 11.22
C LEU A 24 10.23 10.02 11.87
N GLN A 25 11.18 9.62 12.70
CA GLN A 25 12.06 10.57 13.40
C GLN A 25 12.96 11.33 12.42
N ASP A 26 13.57 10.62 11.46
CA ASP A 26 14.38 11.19 10.39
C ASP A 26 14.45 10.23 9.19
N THR A 27 14.90 10.76 8.04
CA THR A 27 15.00 10.03 6.76
C THR A 27 16.35 9.34 6.56
N SER A 28 17.29 9.41 7.50
CA SER A 28 18.69 9.01 7.29
C SER A 28 18.84 7.54 6.92
N ALA A 29 18.04 6.65 7.52
CA ALA A 29 18.07 5.23 7.19
C ALA A 29 17.65 4.97 5.73
N LEU A 30 16.62 5.67 5.24
CA LEU A 30 16.22 5.60 3.84
C LEU A 30 17.27 6.22 2.91
N LEU A 31 17.85 7.36 3.29
CA LEU A 31 18.88 8.04 2.50
C LEU A 31 20.21 7.29 2.43
N ALA A 32 20.48 6.40 3.39
CA ALA A 32 21.66 5.54 3.41
C ALA A 32 21.53 4.30 2.50
N GLU A 33 20.34 4.00 1.99
CA GLU A 33 20.13 2.86 1.09
C GLU A 33 20.74 3.11 -0.29
N ALA A 34 21.27 2.05 -0.91
CA ALA A 34 21.79 2.15 -2.26
C ALA A 34 20.69 2.46 -3.30
N GLN A 35 19.47 1.96 -3.05
CA GLN A 35 18.29 2.23 -3.86
C GLN A 35 17.02 2.24 -3.02
N VAL A 36 16.11 3.14 -3.38
CA VAL A 36 14.74 3.19 -2.88
C VAL A 36 13.75 3.02 -4.02
N VAL A 37 12.51 2.66 -3.66
CA VAL A 37 11.36 2.68 -4.55
C VAL A 37 10.31 3.60 -3.95
N ILE A 38 9.79 4.49 -4.77
CA ILE A 38 8.67 5.36 -4.45
C ILE A 38 7.49 4.93 -5.31
N THR A 39 6.38 4.59 -4.68
CA THR A 39 5.13 4.22 -5.35
C THR A 39 4.03 5.21 -5.00
N GLU A 40 3.03 5.35 -5.88
CA GLU A 40 1.81 6.06 -5.53
C GLU A 40 1.16 5.38 -4.31
N LYS A 41 0.67 6.20 -3.39
CA LYS A 41 -0.16 5.74 -2.29
C LYS A 41 -1.60 5.75 -2.80
N MET A 42 -2.13 4.56 -3.06
CA MET A 42 -3.52 4.40 -3.48
C MET A 42 -4.46 4.58 -2.27
N ASP A 43 -5.62 5.19 -2.51
CA ASP A 43 -6.64 5.50 -1.50
C ASP A 43 -7.75 4.43 -1.52
N GLY A 44 -7.59 3.39 -0.70
CA GLY A 44 -8.53 2.28 -0.61
C GLY A 44 -8.50 1.58 0.75
N GLU A 45 -8.73 0.26 0.73
CA GLU A 45 -8.66 -0.61 1.90
C GLU A 45 -7.45 -1.54 1.81
N ASN A 46 -6.46 -1.32 2.69
CA ASN A 46 -5.34 -2.24 2.86
C ASN A 46 -5.82 -3.68 3.09
N THR A 47 -5.38 -4.59 2.21
CA THR A 47 -5.79 -5.99 2.20
C THR A 47 -4.58 -6.91 2.08
N THR A 48 -4.61 -8.00 2.85
CA THR A 48 -3.61 -9.07 2.81
C THR A 48 -4.25 -10.34 2.24
N ILE A 49 -3.59 -10.97 1.26
CA ILE A 49 -3.89 -12.31 0.74
C ILE A 49 -2.83 -13.27 1.29
N HIS A 50 -3.27 -14.45 1.74
CA HIS A 50 -2.44 -15.54 2.25
C HIS A 50 -3.00 -16.89 1.78
N ALA A 51 -2.34 -18.00 2.10
CA ALA A 51 -2.74 -19.35 1.65
C ALA A 51 -4.18 -19.75 2.03
N GLY A 52 -4.73 -19.14 3.08
CA GLY A 52 -6.08 -19.43 3.60
C GLY A 52 -7.17 -18.43 3.19
N GLY A 53 -6.87 -17.47 2.30
CA GLY A 53 -7.81 -16.45 1.85
C GLY A 53 -7.24 -15.03 1.98
N CYS A 54 -8.09 -14.08 2.37
CA CYS A 54 -7.68 -12.69 2.55
C CYS A 54 -8.34 -12.03 3.76
N HIS A 55 -7.72 -10.97 4.26
CA HIS A 55 -8.30 -10.13 5.30
C HIS A 55 -7.91 -8.65 5.09
N PRO A 56 -8.80 -7.70 5.47
CA PRO A 56 -8.40 -6.31 5.58
C PRO A 56 -7.41 -6.11 6.73
N ARG A 57 -6.77 -4.93 6.79
CA ARG A 57 -5.88 -4.58 7.91
C ARG A 57 -6.59 -4.62 9.26
N SER A 58 -7.80 -4.07 9.33
CA SER A 58 -8.62 -4.08 10.54
C SER A 58 -9.41 -5.39 10.61
N LEU A 59 -9.04 -6.27 11.53
CA LEU A 59 -9.59 -7.63 11.63
C LEU A 59 -11.02 -7.67 12.21
N ASP A 60 -11.48 -6.57 12.79
CA ASP A 60 -12.82 -6.30 13.30
C ASP A 60 -13.77 -5.75 12.23
N ALA A 61 -13.31 -5.62 10.99
CA ALA A 61 -14.12 -5.07 9.91
C ALA A 61 -15.34 -5.96 9.62
N ARG A 62 -16.54 -5.39 9.79
CA ARG A 62 -17.81 -6.07 9.52
C ARG A 62 -17.92 -6.46 8.06
N TYR A 63 -18.63 -7.56 7.78
CA TYR A 63 -18.92 -7.96 6.41
C TYR A 63 -19.60 -6.82 5.63
N HIS A 64 -19.16 -6.62 4.39
CA HIS A 64 -19.76 -5.69 3.44
C HIS A 64 -19.73 -6.32 2.04
N PRO A 65 -20.82 -6.29 1.24
CA PRO A 65 -20.89 -6.93 -0.09
C PRO A 65 -19.79 -6.47 -1.05
N SER A 66 -19.27 -5.25 -0.89
CA SER A 66 -18.13 -4.79 -1.68
C SER A 66 -16.89 -5.66 -1.52
N ARG A 67 -16.77 -6.52 -0.49
CA ARG A 67 -15.62 -7.43 -0.32
C ARG A 67 -15.73 -8.76 -1.06
N ASP A 68 -16.87 -9.06 -1.68
CA ASP A 68 -17.04 -10.35 -2.37
C ASP A 68 -16.11 -10.48 -3.58
N TRP A 69 -15.88 -9.38 -4.31
CA TRP A 69 -14.89 -9.37 -5.39
C TRP A 69 -13.49 -9.71 -4.86
N MET A 70 -13.08 -9.12 -3.73
CA MET A 70 -11.77 -9.37 -3.13
C MET A 70 -11.62 -10.82 -2.67
N LYS A 71 -12.66 -11.42 -2.08
CA LYS A 71 -12.64 -12.85 -1.71
C LYS A 71 -12.50 -13.76 -2.92
N ALA A 72 -13.24 -13.48 -4.00
CA ALA A 72 -13.15 -14.25 -5.24
C ALA A 72 -11.75 -14.11 -5.88
N PHE A 73 -11.21 -12.89 -5.94
CA PHE A 73 -9.87 -12.64 -6.45
C PHE A 73 -8.80 -13.36 -5.62
N ALA A 74 -8.89 -13.28 -4.28
CA ALA A 74 -8.00 -13.99 -3.38
C ALA A 74 -8.10 -15.51 -3.53
N ALA A 75 -9.29 -16.08 -3.74
CA ALA A 75 -9.45 -17.52 -3.96
C ALA A 75 -8.69 -18.05 -5.19
N GLY A 76 -8.45 -17.21 -6.21
CA GLY A 76 -7.61 -17.54 -7.35
C GLY A 76 -6.10 -17.50 -7.06
N ILE A 77 -5.68 -16.78 -6.02
CA ILE A 77 -4.26 -16.55 -5.67
C ILE A 77 -3.83 -17.44 -4.50
N SER A 78 -4.66 -17.56 -3.47
CA SER A 78 -4.36 -18.27 -2.21
C SER A 78 -3.79 -19.68 -2.42
N PRO A 79 -4.29 -20.53 -3.34
CA PRO A 79 -3.72 -21.86 -3.56
C PRO A 79 -2.25 -21.87 -4.04
N ALA A 80 -1.78 -20.77 -4.63
CA ALA A 80 -0.40 -20.63 -5.09
C ALA A 80 0.56 -20.07 -4.01
N LEU A 81 0.03 -19.69 -2.84
CA LEU A 81 0.81 -19.17 -1.72
C LEU A 81 1.16 -20.27 -0.71
N LYS A 82 2.37 -20.22 -0.17
CA LYS A 82 2.82 -21.13 0.90
C LYS A 82 2.43 -20.59 2.28
N GLU A 83 2.51 -21.44 3.31
CA GLU A 83 2.44 -20.94 4.70
C GLU A 83 3.57 -19.93 4.93
N GLY A 84 3.31 -18.87 5.70
CA GLY A 84 4.25 -17.77 5.94
C GLY A 84 4.31 -16.73 4.81
N GLU A 85 3.75 -17.02 3.64
CA GLU A 85 3.68 -16.10 2.50
C GLU A 85 2.44 -15.20 2.54
N ARG A 86 2.65 -13.90 2.29
CA ARG A 86 1.58 -12.90 2.21
C ARG A 86 1.81 -11.94 1.06
N ILE A 87 0.75 -11.64 0.33
CA ILE A 87 0.68 -10.53 -0.62
C ILE A 87 -0.13 -9.42 0.04
N VAL A 88 0.44 -8.22 0.10
CA VAL A 88 -0.23 -7.03 0.65
C VAL A 88 -0.43 -6.03 -0.48
N GLY A 89 -1.63 -5.48 -0.53
CA GLY A 89 -2.03 -4.51 -1.55
C GLY A 89 -3.17 -3.63 -1.08
N GLU A 90 -3.55 -2.71 -1.95
CA GLU A 90 -4.68 -1.81 -1.73
C GLU A 90 -5.90 -2.32 -2.51
N TYR A 91 -7.02 -2.48 -1.79
CA TYR A 91 -8.30 -2.84 -2.38
C TYR A 91 -9.11 -1.56 -2.71
N LEU A 92 -9.39 -1.36 -3.99
CA LEU A 92 -9.85 -0.11 -4.58
C LEU A 92 -11.23 -0.24 -5.24
N PHE A 93 -12.04 -1.22 -4.86
CA PHE A 93 -13.38 -1.38 -5.44
C PHE A 93 -14.31 -0.23 -5.09
N ALA A 94 -14.39 0.10 -3.80
CA ALA A 94 -15.16 1.22 -3.30
C ALA A 94 -14.31 2.50 -3.43
N ARG A 95 -14.90 3.54 -4.01
CA ARG A 95 -14.29 4.87 -4.04
C ARG A 95 -14.21 5.41 -2.61
N HIS A 96 -13.02 5.88 -2.23
CA HIS A 96 -12.79 6.65 -1.01
C HIS A 96 -12.79 8.15 -1.34
N ALA A 97 -11.76 8.91 -0.99
CA ALA A 97 -11.66 10.31 -1.36
C ALA A 97 -11.27 10.47 -2.83
N ILE A 98 -10.34 9.64 -3.33
CA ILE A 98 -9.90 9.64 -4.72
C ILE A 98 -10.80 8.74 -5.58
N ALA A 99 -11.20 9.26 -6.75
CA ALA A 99 -11.90 8.49 -7.77
C ALA A 99 -10.90 7.96 -8.81
N TYR A 100 -10.95 6.65 -9.07
CA TYR A 100 -10.12 6.01 -10.08
C TYR A 100 -10.98 5.58 -11.28
N PRO A 101 -10.84 6.20 -12.47
CA PRO A 101 -11.71 5.89 -13.61
C PRO A 101 -11.29 4.65 -14.40
N ALA A 102 -10.03 4.23 -14.31
CA ALA A 102 -9.45 3.17 -15.16
C ALA A 102 -8.35 2.39 -14.43
N LEU A 103 -8.72 1.66 -13.37
CA LEU A 103 -7.77 0.79 -12.66
C LEU A 103 -7.44 -0.46 -13.49
N PRO A 104 -6.19 -0.96 -13.47
CA PRO A 104 -5.86 -2.23 -14.11
C PRO A 104 -6.46 -3.44 -13.35
N SER A 105 -6.75 -3.26 -12.05
CA SER A 105 -7.41 -4.23 -11.18
C SER A 105 -7.95 -3.51 -9.95
N TYR A 106 -8.99 -4.04 -9.30
CA TYR A 106 -9.43 -3.52 -8.01
C TYR A 106 -8.48 -3.86 -6.86
N PHE A 107 -7.51 -4.74 -7.05
CA PHE A 107 -6.45 -5.00 -6.08
C PHE A 107 -5.08 -4.72 -6.69
N LEU A 108 -4.36 -3.76 -6.11
CA LEU A 108 -3.00 -3.41 -6.53
C LEU A 108 -2.00 -3.77 -5.42
N GLY A 109 -1.06 -4.65 -5.74
CA GLY A 109 -0.04 -5.11 -4.80
C GLY A 109 1.04 -4.06 -4.54
N PHE A 110 1.55 -4.01 -3.31
CA PHE A 110 2.72 -3.18 -2.97
C PHE A 110 3.72 -3.87 -2.03
N ALA A 111 3.42 -5.04 -1.47
CA ALA A 111 4.41 -5.83 -0.75
C ALA A 111 4.18 -7.33 -0.91
N TRP A 112 5.28 -8.06 -1.07
CA TRP A 112 5.33 -9.50 -0.88
C TRP A 112 6.15 -9.79 0.38
N ILE A 113 5.59 -10.59 1.29
CA ILE A 113 6.20 -10.89 2.59
C ILE A 113 6.32 -12.40 2.74
N VAL A 114 7.50 -12.86 3.11
CA VAL A 114 7.79 -14.27 3.41
C VAL A 114 8.40 -14.33 4.81
N ASP A 115 7.75 -15.05 5.72
CA ASP A 115 8.24 -15.27 7.09
C ASP A 115 8.62 -13.99 7.85
N GLY A 116 7.85 -12.91 7.62
CA GLY A 116 8.06 -11.61 8.27
C GLY A 116 9.12 -10.73 7.61
N VAL A 117 9.63 -11.12 6.44
CA VAL A 117 10.56 -10.33 5.62
C VAL A 117 9.84 -9.82 4.39
N ILE A 118 9.78 -8.49 4.26
CA ILE A 118 9.37 -7.82 3.04
C ILE A 118 10.44 -8.11 1.98
N GLN A 119 10.03 -8.72 0.88
CA GLN A 119 10.94 -9.12 -0.19
C GLN A 119 11.44 -7.89 -0.98
N PRO A 120 12.60 -7.99 -1.65
CA PRO A 120 13.05 -6.90 -2.48
C PRO A 120 12.07 -6.63 -3.63
N TRP A 121 12.10 -5.39 -4.14
CA TRP A 121 11.03 -4.90 -5.02
C TRP A 121 10.96 -5.66 -6.34
N GLU A 122 12.08 -6.05 -6.92
CA GLU A 122 12.10 -6.78 -8.20
C GLU A 122 11.50 -8.17 -8.07
N GLU A 123 11.85 -8.89 -7.01
CA GLU A 123 11.32 -10.20 -6.70
C GLU A 123 9.84 -10.09 -6.34
N THR A 124 9.42 -8.99 -5.71
CA THR A 124 8.01 -8.67 -5.48
C THR A 124 7.25 -8.51 -6.80
N LEU A 125 7.78 -7.74 -7.75
CA LEU A 125 7.17 -7.57 -9.08
C LEU A 125 7.12 -8.89 -9.87
N ALA A 126 8.18 -9.69 -9.82
CA ALA A 126 8.22 -11.00 -10.45
C ALA A 126 7.16 -11.95 -9.85
N ARG A 127 7.01 -11.94 -8.52
CA ARG A 127 5.98 -12.72 -7.83
C ARG A 127 4.58 -12.25 -8.19
N PHE A 128 4.36 -10.93 -8.25
CA PHE A 128 3.09 -10.36 -8.69
C PHE A 128 2.75 -10.78 -10.12
N GLY A 129 3.72 -10.71 -11.05
CA GLY A 129 3.54 -11.18 -12.42
C GLY A 129 3.16 -12.67 -12.51
N ALA A 130 3.81 -13.53 -11.71
CA ALA A 130 3.48 -14.95 -11.64
C ALA A 130 2.08 -15.24 -11.07
N LEU A 131 1.51 -14.32 -10.29
CA LEU A 131 0.19 -14.42 -9.68
C LEU A 131 -0.90 -13.63 -10.43
N GLY A 132 -0.55 -12.93 -11.52
CA GLY A 132 -1.48 -12.06 -12.25
C GLY A 132 -1.91 -10.81 -11.46
N ILE A 133 -1.04 -10.30 -10.59
CA ILE A 133 -1.31 -9.13 -9.75
C ILE A 133 -0.63 -7.91 -10.37
N ALA A 134 -1.38 -6.82 -10.53
CA ALA A 134 -0.80 -5.52 -10.89
C ALA A 134 -0.22 -4.85 -9.64
N SER A 135 0.94 -4.19 -9.76
CA SER A 135 1.46 -3.36 -8.67
C SER A 135 0.78 -2.00 -8.64
N VAL A 136 0.88 -1.31 -7.51
CA VAL A 136 0.70 0.15 -7.46
C VAL A 136 1.68 0.84 -8.43
N PRO A 137 1.36 2.04 -8.96
CA PRO A 137 2.25 2.79 -9.84
C PRO A 137 3.59 3.10 -9.17
N VAL A 138 4.70 2.92 -9.90
CA VAL A 138 6.04 3.32 -9.45
C VAL A 138 6.29 4.75 -9.94
N LEU A 139 6.56 5.66 -9.02
CA LEU A 139 6.87 7.06 -9.29
C LEU A 139 8.38 7.29 -9.43
N TYR A 140 9.19 6.55 -8.67
CA TYR A 140 10.64 6.62 -8.74
C TYR A 140 11.30 5.30 -8.31
N ARG A 141 12.43 4.98 -8.92
CA ARG A 141 13.33 3.92 -8.48
C ARG A 141 14.78 4.32 -8.75
N GLY A 142 15.61 4.27 -7.72
CA GLY A 142 17.02 4.64 -7.83
C GLY A 142 17.61 5.08 -6.49
N PRO A 143 18.83 5.64 -6.49
CA PRO A 143 19.45 6.17 -5.29
C PRO A 143 18.58 7.24 -4.63
N PRO A 144 18.42 7.22 -3.30
CA PRO A 144 17.67 8.23 -2.58
C PRO A 144 18.46 9.54 -2.47
N SER A 145 17.74 10.65 -2.44
CA SER A 145 18.25 11.95 -1.99
C SER A 145 17.10 12.82 -1.50
N GLU A 146 17.40 13.86 -0.72
CA GLU A 146 16.38 14.83 -0.34
C GLU A 146 15.74 15.49 -1.58
N GLN A 147 16.52 15.74 -2.64
CA GLN A 147 16.01 16.29 -3.89
C GLN A 147 15.02 15.35 -4.58
N VAL A 148 15.25 14.03 -4.52
CA VAL A 148 14.29 13.03 -5.05
C VAL A 148 12.98 13.08 -4.27
N ILE A 149 13.05 13.16 -2.94
CA ILE A 149 11.84 13.22 -2.10
C ILE A 149 11.07 14.52 -2.38
N GLN A 150 11.74 15.68 -2.38
CA GLN A 150 11.09 16.97 -2.68
C GLN A 150 10.56 17.05 -4.11
N GLY A 151 11.31 16.50 -5.08
CA GLY A 151 10.88 16.40 -6.47
C GLY A 151 9.62 15.55 -6.62
N THR A 152 9.55 14.42 -5.90
CA THR A 152 8.35 13.57 -5.87
C THR A 152 7.17 14.32 -5.28
N ILE A 153 7.34 14.99 -4.13
CA ILE A 153 6.27 15.80 -3.50
C ILE A 153 5.73 16.85 -4.48
N SER A 154 6.65 17.55 -5.17
CA SER A 154 6.31 18.63 -6.10
C SER A 154 5.65 18.13 -7.40
N ALA A 155 5.85 16.87 -7.75
CA ALA A 155 5.27 16.24 -8.94
C ALA A 155 3.91 15.56 -8.69
N LEU A 156 3.46 15.45 -7.44
CA LEU A 156 2.16 14.88 -7.13
C LEU A 156 1.03 15.74 -7.70
N ASP A 157 0.10 15.09 -8.40
CA ASP A 157 -1.20 15.67 -8.68
C ASP A 157 -2.08 15.52 -7.45
N LEU A 158 -2.12 16.58 -6.63
CA LEU A 158 -2.88 16.56 -5.38
C LEU A 158 -4.40 16.57 -5.58
N GLU A 159 -4.94 16.63 -6.80
CA GLU A 159 -6.37 16.39 -7.04
C GLU A 159 -6.66 14.89 -7.16
N THR A 160 -5.76 14.15 -7.82
CA THR A 160 -5.97 12.73 -8.15
C THR A 160 -5.11 11.74 -7.37
N GLN A 161 -4.14 12.20 -6.59
CA GLN A 161 -3.24 11.36 -5.81
C GLN A 161 -3.31 11.72 -4.32
N GLU A 162 -3.43 10.71 -3.46
CA GLU A 162 -3.35 10.88 -2.01
C GLU A 162 -1.91 11.25 -1.57
N GLY A 163 -0.92 10.65 -2.23
CA GLY A 163 0.49 10.84 -1.93
C GLY A 163 1.34 9.67 -2.42
N PHE A 164 2.40 9.34 -1.69
CA PHE A 164 3.32 8.26 -2.06
C PHE A 164 3.83 7.48 -0.85
N VAL A 165 4.38 6.31 -1.13
CA VAL A 165 5.11 5.48 -0.17
C VAL A 165 6.54 5.31 -0.69
N ILE A 166 7.53 5.54 0.17
CA ILE A 166 8.95 5.28 -0.08
C ILE A 166 9.41 4.08 0.74
N ARG A 167 10.15 3.16 0.12
CA ARG A 167 10.78 2.02 0.79
C ARG A 167 12.21 1.77 0.33
N ALA A 168 13.03 1.12 1.16
CA ALA A 168 14.26 0.48 0.70
C ALA A 168 13.96 -0.53 -0.41
N ALA A 169 14.72 -0.52 -1.51
CA ALA A 169 14.47 -1.41 -2.65
C ALA A 169 14.83 -2.88 -2.33
N ARG A 170 15.85 -3.09 -1.48
CA ARG A 170 16.24 -4.41 -0.95
C ARG A 170 15.15 -5.00 -0.03
N GLY A 171 15.30 -6.26 0.35
CA GLY A 171 14.47 -6.88 1.38
C GLY A 171 14.81 -6.36 2.79
N PHE A 172 13.82 -6.37 3.69
CA PHE A 172 13.96 -5.99 5.09
C PHE A 172 12.88 -6.61 5.97
N GLY A 173 13.15 -6.73 7.29
CA GLY A 173 12.19 -7.29 8.23
C GLY A 173 11.00 -6.36 8.47
N GLU A 174 9.84 -6.91 8.81
CA GLU A 174 8.68 -6.08 9.20
C GLU A 174 8.96 -5.20 10.43
N ALA A 175 9.90 -5.61 11.29
CA ALA A 175 10.35 -4.80 12.43
C ALA A 175 11.09 -3.51 12.00
N ASP A 176 11.70 -3.51 10.81
CA ASP A 176 12.46 -2.39 10.27
C ASP A 176 11.59 -1.44 9.43
N MET A 177 10.28 -1.72 9.29
CA MET A 177 9.36 -0.84 8.54
C MET A 177 9.38 0.60 9.08
N GLN A 178 9.56 0.77 10.39
CA GLN A 178 9.58 2.10 11.02
C GLN A 178 10.84 2.93 10.71
N THR A 179 11.79 2.40 9.93
CA THR A 179 12.99 3.12 9.47
C THR A 179 13.20 3.01 7.96
N LEU A 180 12.74 1.93 7.33
CA LEU A 180 12.96 1.63 5.91
C LEU A 180 11.71 1.75 5.04
N LEU A 181 10.59 2.22 5.60
CA LEU A 181 9.32 2.45 4.92
C LEU A 181 8.62 3.68 5.49
N ALA A 182 8.26 4.63 4.63
CA ALA A 182 7.52 5.82 5.04
C ALA A 182 6.51 6.26 3.98
N LYS A 183 5.53 7.07 4.38
CA LYS A 183 4.52 7.65 3.49
C LYS A 183 4.54 9.16 3.54
N TYR A 184 4.22 9.79 2.42
CA TYR A 184 3.75 11.16 2.34
C TYR A 184 2.28 11.14 1.97
N VAL A 185 1.47 11.94 2.66
CA VAL A 185 0.03 12.09 2.43
C VAL A 185 -0.27 13.58 2.37
N ARG A 186 -1.02 14.00 1.34
CA ARG A 186 -1.44 15.40 1.13
C ARG A 186 -2.23 15.97 2.31
N ALA A 187 -2.28 17.29 2.40
CA ALA A 187 -3.09 17.98 3.41
C ALA A 187 -4.57 17.63 3.23
N ASP A 188 -5.33 17.66 4.33
CA ASP A 188 -6.79 17.45 4.35
C ASP A 188 -7.29 16.12 3.77
N HIS A 189 -6.39 15.14 3.57
CA HIS A 189 -6.75 13.75 3.30
C HIS A 189 -7.20 13.05 4.60
N VAL A 190 -8.18 13.63 5.28
CA VAL A 190 -8.81 13.03 6.45
C VAL A 190 -9.90 12.10 5.95
N GLN A 191 -9.64 10.80 6.04
CA GLN A 191 -10.66 9.79 5.80
C GLN A 191 -11.71 9.86 6.90
N THR A 192 -12.94 10.19 6.54
CA THR A 192 -14.11 9.72 7.27
C THR A 192 -14.24 8.21 7.05
N GLU A 193 -13.35 7.40 7.63
CA GLU A 193 -13.42 5.92 7.59
C GLU A 193 -14.80 5.40 8.04
N VAL A 194 -15.53 6.21 8.83
CA VAL A 194 -16.87 5.93 9.35
C VAL A 194 -17.98 6.16 8.31
N HIS A 195 -17.75 6.90 7.22
CA HIS A 195 -18.81 7.26 6.27
C HIS A 195 -18.94 6.34 5.06
N TRP A 196 -17.87 5.72 4.54
CA TRP A 196 -17.99 4.92 3.31
C TRP A 196 -18.85 3.64 3.50
N MET A 197 -18.82 3.03 4.69
CA MET A 197 -19.67 1.87 5.02
C MET A 197 -21.15 2.23 5.21
N ASN A 198 -21.47 3.52 5.39
CA ASN A 198 -22.83 4.01 5.70
C ASN A 198 -23.47 4.78 4.54
N THR A 199 -22.73 5.06 3.46
CA THR A 199 -23.22 5.69 2.24
C THR A 199 -23.25 4.70 1.08
N GLN A 200 -24.09 4.96 0.07
CA GLN A 200 -24.15 4.14 -1.14
C GLN A 200 -22.74 3.99 -1.75
N THR A 201 -22.25 2.76 -1.88
CA THR A 201 -20.90 2.50 -2.38
C THR A 201 -20.80 2.93 -3.84
N ILE A 202 -19.99 3.95 -4.12
CA ILE A 202 -19.60 4.32 -5.47
C ILE A 202 -18.43 3.42 -5.87
N LYS A 203 -18.56 2.72 -7.01
CA LYS A 203 -17.53 1.81 -7.52
C LYS A 203 -16.49 2.59 -8.34
N ASN A 204 -15.20 2.29 -8.17
CA ASN A 204 -14.18 2.75 -9.11
C ASN A 204 -14.30 2.03 -10.48
N GLY A 205 -13.72 2.62 -11.53
CA GLY A 205 -13.69 2.05 -12.88
C GLY A 205 -12.50 1.10 -13.10
N LEU A 206 -12.67 0.16 -14.03
CA LEU A 206 -11.59 -0.69 -14.57
C LEU A 206 -11.27 -0.23 -16.00
N ALA A 207 -10.01 -0.38 -16.41
CA ALA A 207 -9.54 -0.13 -17.78
C ALA A 207 -10.03 -1.20 -18.77
#